data_AF-J9D0S6-F1
#
_entry.id   AF-J9D0S6-F1
#
_cell.length_a   1.000
_cell.length_b   1.000
_cell.length_c   1.000
_cell.angle_alpha   90.00
_cell.angle_beta   90.00
_cell.angle_gamma   90.00
#
_symmetry.space_group_name_H-M   'P 1'
#
loop_
_entity.id
_entity.type
_entity.pdbx_description
1 polymer ?
#
loop_
_entity_poly.entity_id
_entity_poly.type
_entity_poly.pdbx_seq_one_letter_code
_entity_poly.pdbx_strand_id
1 'polypeptide(L)'
;MTILYAQILKLPDYKITANVFSKTGEELQNNSRILMELRNVIQGIPDKLNQDIRNAKSVSNQHNFVVKIIEDTVISLITDISMAPKLASVFVLYLVKELNTLEFPVKNEDWYKFEKRVRVEVDKFNEHRSYVEIDMELEETTNLCVEGYKMVVDRGSKIDDLTLIADRLKIISKNYHNKSVMTFLQEKYKEYGVWVFIAVVVFVLFYFFVKR
;
A
#
# COMPACT_ATOMS: atom_id res chain seq x y z
N MET A 1 5.29 9.49 2.45
CA MET A 1 4.48 8.26 2.67
C MET A 1 4.72 7.25 1.56
N THR A 2 5.89 6.64 1.52
CA THR A 2 6.35 5.80 0.40
C THR A 2 6.95 4.51 0.89
N ILE A 3 6.77 3.45 0.11
CA ILE A 3 7.59 2.25 0.20
C ILE A 3 8.88 2.56 -0.54
N LEU A 4 10.00 2.52 0.16
CA LEU A 4 11.32 2.87 -0.37
C LEU A 4 12.06 1.62 -0.85
N TYR A 5 11.92 0.53 -0.11
CA TYR A 5 12.56 -0.74 -0.42
C TYR A 5 11.65 -1.91 -0.05
N ALA A 6 11.67 -2.95 -0.87
CA ALA A 6 11.02 -4.22 -0.61
C ALA A 6 12.03 -5.36 -0.84
N GLN A 7 12.03 -6.34 0.05
CA GLN A 7 12.83 -7.55 -0.12
C GLN A 7 12.07 -8.80 0.26
N ILE A 8 12.42 -9.88 -0.43
CA ILE A 8 12.00 -11.23 -0.14
C ILE A 8 13.27 -12.05 0.09
N LEU A 9 13.26 -12.81 1.16
CA LEU A 9 14.35 -13.69 1.55
C LEU A 9 13.82 -15.05 1.96
N LYS A 10 14.64 -16.07 1.76
CA LYS A 10 14.35 -17.44 2.16
C LYS A 10 15.00 -17.76 3.50
N LEU A 11 14.32 -18.52 4.34
CA LEU A 11 14.83 -19.10 5.58
C LEU A 11 15.23 -20.56 5.33
N PRO A 12 16.19 -21.11 6.10
CA PRO A 12 16.94 -20.46 7.19
C PRO A 12 18.22 -19.73 6.72
N ASP A 13 18.56 -19.77 5.44
CA ASP A 13 19.81 -19.24 4.90
C ASP A 13 19.84 -17.70 4.77
N TYR A 14 18.72 -17.04 5.02
CA TYR A 14 18.51 -15.60 4.80
C TYR A 14 18.93 -15.15 3.40
N LYS A 15 18.81 -16.05 2.41
CA LYS A 15 19.17 -15.75 1.03
C LYS A 15 18.13 -14.81 0.44
N ILE A 16 18.57 -13.62 0.04
CA ILE A 16 17.72 -12.66 -0.66
C ILE A 16 17.35 -13.25 -2.03
N THR A 17 16.07 -13.49 -2.25
CA THR A 17 15.53 -14.01 -3.51
C THR A 17 15.10 -12.88 -4.44
N ALA A 18 14.61 -11.78 -3.88
CA ALA A 18 14.29 -10.57 -4.61
C ALA A 18 14.54 -9.35 -3.72
N ASN A 19 15.08 -8.29 -4.29
CA ASN A 19 15.12 -6.98 -3.65
C ASN A 19 14.81 -5.90 -4.66
N VAL A 20 14.12 -4.86 -4.20
CA VAL A 20 13.58 -3.82 -5.07
C VAL A 20 13.67 -2.50 -4.35
N PHE A 21 14.31 -1.54 -5.00
CA PHE A 21 14.25 -0.14 -4.64
C PHE A 21 13.15 0.51 -5.47
N SER A 22 12.27 1.28 -4.82
CA SER A 22 11.33 2.13 -5.56
C SER A 22 12.07 3.31 -6.18
N LYS A 23 11.44 4.00 -7.14
CA LYS A 23 11.98 5.25 -7.72
C LYS A 23 12.40 6.27 -6.64
N THR A 24 11.65 6.34 -5.54
CA THR A 24 11.94 7.25 -4.41
C THR A 24 12.93 6.70 -3.40
N GLY A 25 13.28 5.40 -3.50
CA GLY A 25 14.17 4.70 -2.57
C GLY A 25 15.55 4.42 -3.14
N GLU A 26 15.89 4.92 -4.34
CA GLU A 26 17.20 4.69 -4.96
C GLU A 26 18.37 5.13 -4.07
N GLU A 27 18.18 6.20 -3.28
CA GLU A 27 19.19 6.67 -2.30
C GLU A 27 19.55 5.61 -1.25
N LEU A 28 18.63 4.68 -0.94
CA LEU A 28 18.88 3.61 0.01
C LEU A 28 19.86 2.55 -0.52
N GLN A 29 20.11 2.49 -1.84
CA GLN A 29 21.08 1.55 -2.42
C GLN A 29 22.48 1.75 -1.83
N ASN A 30 22.84 3.00 -1.55
CA ASN A 30 24.13 3.38 -0.98
C ASN A 30 24.13 3.39 0.56
N ASN A 31 22.98 3.15 1.19
CA ASN A 31 22.84 3.19 2.64
C ASN A 31 22.96 1.77 3.22
N SER A 32 24.18 1.27 3.36
CA SER A 32 24.41 -0.07 3.93
C SER A 32 23.93 -0.20 5.38
N ARG A 33 23.93 0.92 6.13
CA ARG A 33 23.52 0.97 7.54
C ARG A 33 22.04 0.61 7.70
N ILE A 34 21.14 1.22 6.92
CA ILE A 34 19.70 0.97 7.06
C ILE A 34 19.32 -0.45 6.63
N LEU A 35 19.99 -1.00 5.60
CA LEU A 35 19.80 -2.39 5.17
C LEU A 35 20.28 -3.38 6.25
N MET A 36 21.37 -3.06 6.94
CA MET A 36 21.87 -3.84 8.08
C MET A 36 20.92 -3.76 9.28
N GLU A 37 20.35 -2.59 9.57
CA GLU A 37 19.32 -2.44 10.61
C GLU A 37 18.09 -3.31 10.29
N LEU A 38 17.61 -3.31 9.05
CA LEU A 38 16.51 -4.17 8.62
C LEU A 38 16.87 -5.66 8.79
N ARG A 39 18.08 -6.07 8.42
CA ARG A 39 18.55 -7.45 8.60
C ARG A 39 18.55 -7.86 10.07
N ASN A 40 19.02 -6.99 10.96
CA ASN A 40 19.03 -7.25 12.40
C ASN A 40 17.60 -7.39 12.94
N VAL A 41 16.66 -6.57 12.45
CA VAL A 41 15.24 -6.69 12.81
C VAL A 41 14.69 -8.05 12.40
N ILE A 42 14.99 -8.52 11.20
CA ILE A 42 14.53 -9.83 10.69
C ILE A 42 15.11 -10.98 11.51
N GLN A 43 16.42 -10.93 11.81
CA GLN A 43 17.10 -11.96 12.61
C GLN A 43 16.65 -11.98 14.07
N GLY A 44 16.14 -10.86 14.59
CA GLY A 44 15.58 -10.77 15.94
C GLY A 44 14.16 -11.35 16.08
N ILE A 45 13.52 -11.80 15.00
CA ILE A 45 12.18 -12.38 15.06
C ILE A 45 12.26 -13.85 15.49
N PRO A 46 11.60 -14.26 16.59
CA PRO A 46 11.58 -15.67 17.00
C PRO A 46 10.79 -16.52 15.99
N ASP A 47 11.32 -17.70 15.65
CA ASP A 47 10.74 -18.67 14.69
C ASP A 47 9.31 -19.15 15.03
N LYS A 48 8.76 -18.81 16.19
CA LYS A 48 7.44 -19.25 16.68
C LYS A 48 6.32 -18.24 16.44
N LEU A 49 6.61 -17.08 15.83
CA LEU A 49 5.65 -15.98 15.63
C LEU A 49 5.30 -15.71 14.15
N ASN A 50 5.44 -16.75 13.31
CA ASN A 50 5.51 -16.71 11.84
C ASN A 50 4.21 -16.37 11.09
N GLN A 51 3.27 -15.61 11.68
CA GLN A 51 2.03 -15.25 10.97
C GLN A 51 1.70 -13.76 11.01
N ASP A 52 2.11 -13.04 12.07
CA ASP A 52 1.78 -11.63 12.23
C ASP A 52 2.75 -10.70 11.53
N ILE A 53 2.21 -9.59 11.03
CA ILE A 53 3.01 -8.49 10.46
C ILE A 53 3.62 -7.70 11.60
N ARG A 54 4.95 -7.59 11.60
CA ARG A 54 5.70 -6.80 12.58
C ARG A 54 6.10 -5.45 12.01
N ASN A 55 6.00 -4.44 12.86
CA ASN A 55 6.45 -3.10 12.55
C ASN A 55 7.56 -2.72 13.53
N ALA A 56 8.66 -2.19 13.02
CA ALA A 56 9.76 -1.65 13.80
C ALA A 56 10.16 -0.28 13.25
N LYS A 57 10.91 0.50 14.03
CA LYS A 57 11.47 1.78 13.58
C LYS A 57 12.97 1.66 13.42
N SER A 58 13.51 2.36 12.43
CA SER A 58 14.95 2.59 12.31
C SER A 58 15.50 3.33 13.52
N VAL A 59 16.80 3.15 13.78
CA VAL A 59 17.48 3.82 14.91
C VAL A 59 17.45 5.34 14.75
N SER A 60 17.50 5.84 13.51
CA SER A 60 17.41 7.28 13.21
C SER A 60 15.98 7.84 13.25
N ASN A 61 14.95 6.99 13.45
CA ASN A 61 13.53 7.35 13.35
C ASN A 61 13.11 7.97 12.01
N GLN A 62 13.89 7.79 10.95
CA GLN A 62 13.58 8.30 9.60
C GLN A 62 12.81 7.30 8.74
N HIS A 63 12.86 6.02 9.12
CA HIS A 63 12.24 4.91 8.40
C HIS A 63 11.48 3.99 9.34
N ASN A 64 10.42 3.38 8.81
CA ASN A 64 9.75 2.24 9.41
C ASN A 64 10.15 0.96 8.67
N PHE A 65 10.19 -0.15 9.41
CA PHE A 65 10.41 -1.49 8.89
C PHE A 65 9.13 -2.29 9.08
N VAL A 66 8.69 -2.96 8.03
CA VAL A 66 7.54 -3.87 8.08
C VAL A 66 8.02 -5.25 7.65
N VAL A 67 7.74 -6.27 8.45
CA VAL A 67 8.23 -7.64 8.23
C VAL A 67 7.10 -8.63 8.44
N LYS A 68 6.94 -9.56 7.49
CA LYS A 68 6.05 -10.72 7.61
C LYS A 68 6.81 -11.96 7.24
N ILE A 69 6.74 -12.96 8.11
CA ILE A 69 7.25 -14.31 7.86
C ILE A 69 6.07 -15.17 7.43
N ILE A 70 6.26 -15.98 6.40
CA ILE A 70 5.30 -16.96 5.90
C ILE A 70 6.11 -18.21 5.57
N GLU A 71 5.88 -19.27 6.34
CA GLU A 71 6.64 -20.52 6.22
C GLU A 71 8.15 -20.22 6.25
N ASP A 72 8.86 -20.55 5.17
CA ASP A 72 10.31 -20.33 5.01
C ASP A 72 10.63 -19.05 4.23
N THR A 73 9.71 -18.08 4.18
CA THR A 73 9.90 -16.84 3.40
C THR A 73 9.63 -15.62 4.26
N VAL A 74 10.52 -14.64 4.20
CA VAL A 74 10.31 -13.35 4.83
C VAL A 74 10.14 -12.29 3.77
N ILE A 75 9.03 -11.55 3.88
CA ILE A 75 8.76 -10.34 3.11
C ILE A 75 9.02 -9.18 4.04
N SER A 76 9.84 -8.23 3.61
CA SER A 76 10.11 -7.04 4.40
C SER A 76 10.22 -5.77 3.58
N LEU A 77 9.83 -4.66 4.19
CA LEU A 77 9.76 -3.35 3.58
C LEU A 77 10.52 -2.33 4.43
N ILE A 78 11.13 -1.36 3.76
CA ILE A 78 11.53 -0.09 4.36
C ILE A 78 10.59 0.97 3.82
N THR A 79 9.95 1.71 4.72
CA THR A 79 9.04 2.79 4.37
C THR A 79 9.51 4.09 5.03
N ASP A 80 9.11 5.20 4.44
CA ASP A 80 9.24 6.53 5.02
C ASP A 80 8.50 6.60 6.36
N ILE A 81 9.05 7.31 7.36
CA ILE A 81 8.45 7.52 8.68
C ILE A 81 7.00 8.01 8.63
N SER A 82 6.66 8.81 7.61
CA SER A 82 5.31 9.34 7.41
C SER A 82 4.29 8.28 7.02
N MET A 83 4.71 7.12 6.51
CA MET A 83 3.80 6.06 6.10
C MET A 83 3.14 5.39 7.30
N ALA A 84 1.81 5.33 7.29
CA ALA A 84 1.06 4.64 8.34
C ALA A 84 1.42 3.13 8.35
N PRO A 85 1.70 2.52 9.51
CA PRO A 85 2.03 1.10 9.59
C PRO A 85 0.97 0.19 8.96
N LYS A 86 -0.32 0.55 9.09
CA LYS A 86 -1.44 -0.21 8.50
C LYS A 86 -1.37 -0.26 6.97
N LEU A 87 -1.04 0.84 6.31
CA LEU A 87 -0.88 0.88 4.83
C LEU A 87 0.22 -0.07 4.37
N ALA A 88 1.34 -0.07 5.09
CA ALA A 88 2.47 -0.92 4.75
C ALA A 88 2.13 -2.40 4.98
N SER A 89 1.42 -2.72 6.06
CA SER A 89 0.88 -4.06 6.32
C SER A 89 -0.07 -4.53 5.21
N VAL A 90 -0.96 -3.67 4.72
CA VAL A 90 -1.88 -3.99 3.62
C VAL A 90 -1.12 -4.30 2.34
N PHE A 91 -0.09 -3.50 2.01
CA PHE A 91 0.76 -3.81 0.87
C PHE A 91 1.46 -5.16 1.01
N VAL A 92 1.96 -5.51 2.21
CA VAL A 92 2.54 -6.83 2.45
C VAL A 92 1.51 -7.93 2.19
N LEU A 93 0.27 -7.81 2.69
CA LEU A 93 -0.78 -8.81 2.43
C LEU A 93 -1.15 -8.91 0.95
N TYR A 94 -1.20 -7.77 0.25
CA TYR A 94 -1.39 -7.75 -1.20
C TYR A 94 -0.27 -8.52 -1.92
N LEU A 95 0.99 -8.24 -1.57
CA LEU A 95 2.14 -8.91 -2.16
C LEU A 95 2.12 -10.42 -1.89
N VAL A 96 1.67 -10.84 -0.71
CA VAL A 96 1.48 -12.26 -0.35
C VAL A 96 0.42 -12.92 -1.23
N LYS A 97 -0.70 -12.25 -1.48
CA LYS A 97 -1.73 -12.75 -2.37
C LYS A 97 -1.20 -12.92 -3.79
N GLU A 98 -0.46 -11.94 -4.30
CA GLU A 98 0.20 -12.00 -5.60
C GLU A 98 1.32 -13.06 -5.67
N LEU A 99 1.97 -13.36 -4.55
CA LEU A 99 2.95 -14.44 -4.44
C LEU A 99 2.28 -15.82 -4.51
N ASN A 100 1.16 -15.99 -3.82
CA ASN A 100 0.42 -17.26 -3.79
C ASN A 100 -0.22 -17.60 -5.15
N THR A 101 -0.60 -16.61 -5.94
CA THR A 101 -1.11 -16.83 -7.31
C THR A 101 -0.02 -17.27 -8.30
N LEU A 102 1.26 -17.11 -7.96
CA LEU A 102 2.41 -17.42 -8.81
C LEU A 102 3.05 -18.78 -8.50
N GLU A 103 2.38 -19.66 -7.75
CA GLU A 103 2.93 -20.95 -7.28
C GLU A 103 4.28 -20.77 -6.58
N PHE A 104 4.31 -19.92 -5.56
CA PHE A 104 5.51 -19.78 -4.74
C PHE A 104 5.87 -21.11 -4.03
N PRO A 105 7.14 -21.55 -4.03
CA PRO A 105 8.35 -20.85 -4.50
C PRO A 105 8.53 -20.86 -6.03
N VAL A 106 8.85 -19.68 -6.58
CA VAL A 106 9.21 -19.51 -8.00
C VAL A 106 10.39 -20.43 -8.34
N LYS A 107 10.23 -21.29 -9.37
CA LYS A 107 11.34 -22.10 -9.90
C LYS A 107 12.50 -21.17 -10.26
N ASN A 108 13.73 -21.57 -9.91
CA ASN A 108 14.96 -20.76 -9.86
C ASN A 108 15.29 -19.87 -11.09
N GLU A 109 14.63 -20.03 -12.22
CA GLU A 109 14.95 -19.34 -13.48
C GLU A 109 14.14 -18.05 -13.72
N ASP A 110 13.10 -17.75 -12.92
CA ASP A 110 12.22 -16.58 -13.16
C ASP A 110 12.33 -15.47 -12.10
N TRP A 111 13.32 -15.51 -11.20
CA TRP A 111 13.50 -14.50 -10.14
C TRP A 111 13.63 -13.07 -10.67
N TYR A 112 14.28 -12.87 -11.82
CA TYR A 112 14.38 -11.56 -12.46
C TYR A 112 13.00 -11.01 -12.90
N LYS A 113 12.15 -11.86 -13.48
CA LYS A 113 10.78 -11.46 -13.86
C LYS A 113 9.95 -11.15 -12.62
N PHE A 114 10.15 -11.94 -11.57
CA PHE A 114 9.51 -11.73 -10.28
C PHE A 114 9.91 -10.40 -9.64
N GLU A 115 11.21 -10.09 -9.56
CA GLU A 115 11.72 -8.80 -9.06
C GLU A 115 11.14 -7.62 -9.85
N LYS A 116 11.11 -7.74 -11.18
CA LYS A 116 10.49 -6.72 -12.05
C LYS A 116 9.00 -6.52 -11.74
N ARG A 117 8.27 -7.59 -11.42
CA ARG A 117 6.85 -7.49 -11.02
C ARG A 117 6.69 -6.84 -9.65
N VAL A 118 7.49 -7.24 -8.66
CA VAL A 118 7.47 -6.60 -7.33
C VAL A 118 7.74 -5.10 -7.47
N ARG A 119 8.67 -4.70 -8.36
CA ARG A 119 8.92 -3.29 -8.67
C ARG A 119 7.72 -2.57 -9.24
N VAL A 120 7.04 -3.17 -10.22
CA VAL A 120 5.80 -2.61 -10.77
C VAL A 120 4.75 -2.42 -9.69
N GLU A 121 4.56 -3.39 -8.80
CA GLU A 121 3.56 -3.28 -7.73
C GLU A 121 3.94 -2.24 -6.66
N VAL A 122 5.22 -2.16 -6.28
CA VAL A 122 5.73 -1.12 -5.36
C VAL A 122 5.52 0.28 -5.96
N ASP A 123 5.90 0.47 -7.23
CA ASP A 123 5.76 1.76 -7.90
C ASP A 123 4.28 2.12 -8.08
N LYS A 124 3.44 1.16 -8.49
CA LYS A 124 1.99 1.35 -8.64
C LYS A 124 1.34 1.73 -7.32
N PHE A 125 1.69 1.04 -6.23
CA PHE A 125 1.22 1.37 -4.89
C PHE A 125 1.65 2.78 -4.46
N ASN A 126 2.89 3.16 -4.76
CA ASN A 126 3.41 4.49 -4.47
C ASN A 126 2.75 5.59 -5.34
N GLU A 127 2.30 5.29 -6.56
CA GLU A 127 1.68 6.23 -7.49
C GLU A 127 0.15 6.38 -7.27
N HIS A 128 -0.56 5.29 -6.97
CA HIS A 128 -2.03 5.22 -6.92
C HIS A 128 -2.61 5.20 -5.48
N ARG A 129 -1.93 5.86 -4.53
CA ARG A 129 -2.24 5.81 -3.09
C ARG A 129 -3.70 6.14 -2.73
N SER A 130 -4.35 7.03 -3.50
CA SER A 130 -5.74 7.43 -3.23
C SER A 130 -6.70 6.23 -3.22
N TYR A 131 -6.54 5.29 -4.15
CA TYR A 131 -7.42 4.12 -4.27
C TYR A 131 -7.21 3.13 -3.13
N VAL A 132 -5.96 2.86 -2.74
CA VAL A 132 -5.67 1.96 -1.62
C VAL A 132 -6.18 2.53 -0.30
N GLU A 133 -6.04 3.85 -0.09
CA GLU A 133 -6.61 4.49 1.09
C GLU A 133 -8.14 4.43 1.10
N ILE A 134 -8.79 4.63 -0.04
CA ILE A 134 -10.25 4.52 -0.20
C ILE A 134 -10.72 3.07 0.03
N ASP A 135 -10.03 2.08 -0.52
CA ASP A 135 -10.36 0.66 -0.36
C ASP A 135 -10.13 0.17 1.08
N MET A 136 -9.12 0.70 1.78
CA MET A 136 -8.91 0.44 3.20
C MET A 136 -9.96 1.11 4.08
N GLU A 137 -10.33 2.37 3.80
CA GLU A 137 -11.44 3.06 4.48
C GLU A 137 -12.75 2.27 4.27
N LEU A 138 -12.93 1.69 3.08
CA LEU A 138 -14.06 0.83 2.74
C LEU A 138 -14.02 -0.53 3.48
N GLU A 139 -12.85 -1.14 3.59
CA GLU A 139 -12.65 -2.39 4.35
C GLU A 139 -12.85 -2.19 5.84
N GLU A 140 -12.37 -1.07 6.42
CA GLU A 140 -12.69 -0.67 7.79
C GLU A 140 -14.19 -0.49 7.99
N THR A 141 -14.87 0.17 7.05
CA THR A 141 -16.33 0.36 7.11
C THR A 141 -17.06 -0.98 7.06
N THR A 142 -16.57 -1.92 6.24
CA THR A 142 -17.14 -3.25 6.10
C THR A 142 -16.91 -4.08 7.36
N ASN A 143 -15.71 -4.04 7.94
CA ASN A 143 -15.40 -4.73 9.19
C ASN A 143 -16.19 -4.17 10.37
N LEU A 144 -16.35 -2.85 10.47
CA LEU A 144 -17.21 -2.21 11.46
C LEU A 144 -18.69 -2.59 11.28
N CYS A 145 -19.15 -2.73 10.04
CA CYS A 145 -20.50 -3.19 9.74
C CYS A 145 -20.70 -4.66 10.13
N VAL A 146 -19.72 -5.53 9.84
CA VAL A 146 -19.72 -6.95 10.22
C VAL A 146 -19.63 -7.11 11.74
N GLU A 147 -18.82 -6.32 12.42
CA GLU A 147 -18.71 -6.33 13.88
C GLU A 147 -19.99 -5.80 14.53
N GLY A 148 -20.56 -4.71 14.02
CA GLY A 148 -21.87 -4.21 14.45
C GLY A 148 -22.99 -5.23 14.21
N TYR A 149 -22.97 -5.92 13.07
CA TYR A 149 -23.91 -7.01 12.77
C TYR A 149 -23.74 -8.18 13.75
N LYS A 150 -22.51 -8.63 14.01
CA LYS A 150 -22.23 -9.67 15.01
C LYS A 150 -22.66 -9.26 16.41
N MET A 151 -22.45 -8.00 16.80
CA MET A 151 -22.92 -7.49 18.09
C MET A 151 -24.46 -7.49 18.20
N VAL A 152 -25.16 -7.14 17.12
CA VAL A 152 -26.64 -7.18 17.04
C VAL A 152 -27.18 -8.62 17.08
N VAL A 153 -26.49 -9.54 16.41
CA VAL A 153 -26.90 -10.95 16.30
C VAL A 153 -26.56 -11.74 17.56
N ASP A 154 -25.36 -11.57 18.14
CA ASP A 154 -24.89 -12.33 19.30
C ASP A 154 -25.46 -11.80 20.63
N ARG A 155 -25.97 -10.56 20.66
CA ARG A 155 -26.57 -9.95 21.84
C ARG A 155 -27.81 -9.18 21.45
N GLY A 156 -28.98 -9.80 21.59
CA GLY A 156 -30.27 -9.18 21.34
C GLY A 156 -30.66 -7.96 22.19
N SER A 157 -29.74 -7.12 22.68
CA SER A 157 -29.95 -5.71 23.10
C SER A 157 -28.77 -5.13 23.90
N LYS A 158 -28.05 -4.14 23.34
CA LYS A 158 -27.57 -2.94 24.06
C LYS A 158 -27.49 -1.77 23.07
N ILE A 159 -28.38 -0.80 23.25
CA ILE A 159 -28.59 0.34 22.34
C ILE A 159 -27.39 1.31 22.35
N ASP A 160 -26.64 1.37 23.45
CA ASP A 160 -25.55 2.34 23.63
C ASP A 160 -24.27 2.00 22.83
N ASP A 161 -24.02 0.70 22.56
CA ASP A 161 -22.89 0.30 21.71
C ASP A 161 -23.20 0.56 20.22
N LEU A 162 -24.50 0.51 19.85
CA LEU A 162 -24.99 0.80 18.49
C LEU A 162 -24.84 2.27 18.12
N THR A 163 -25.09 3.20 19.04
CA THR A 163 -24.97 4.64 18.79
C THR A 163 -23.51 5.04 18.56
N LEU A 164 -22.58 4.47 19.32
CA LEU A 164 -21.14 4.69 19.14
C LEU A 164 -20.64 4.17 17.78
N ILE A 165 -21.11 2.99 17.35
CA ILE A 165 -20.77 2.43 16.03
C ILE A 165 -21.38 3.28 14.92
N ALA A 166 -22.63 3.74 15.06
CA ALA A 166 -23.29 4.60 14.09
C ALA A 166 -22.58 5.96 13.93
N ASP A 167 -22.13 6.57 15.03
CA ASP A 167 -21.39 7.83 14.98
C ASP A 167 -20.02 7.68 14.30
N ARG A 168 -19.31 6.56 14.57
CA ARG A 168 -18.07 6.23 13.85
C ARG A 168 -18.32 5.99 12.36
N LEU A 169 -19.37 5.24 12.02
CA LEU A 169 -19.76 4.98 10.64
C LEU A 169 -20.09 6.29 9.90
N LYS A 170 -20.77 7.22 10.58
CA LYS A 170 -21.13 8.54 10.02
C LYS A 170 -19.90 9.40 9.74
N ILE A 171 -18.91 9.39 10.64
CA ILE A 171 -17.64 10.11 10.44
C ILE A 171 -16.86 9.53 9.26
N ILE A 172 -16.74 8.20 9.19
CA ILE A 172 -16.02 7.51 8.12
C ILE A 172 -16.75 7.69 6.78
N SER A 173 -18.08 7.55 6.74
CA SER A 173 -18.92 7.77 5.56
C SER A 173 -18.79 9.20 5.02
N LYS A 174 -18.74 10.20 5.90
CA LYS A 174 -18.56 11.60 5.50
C LYS A 174 -17.17 11.83 4.88
N ASN A 175 -16.14 11.22 5.45
CA ASN A 175 -14.78 11.30 4.90
C ASN A 175 -14.67 10.59 3.55
N TYR A 176 -15.26 9.39 3.43
CA TYR A 176 -15.34 8.63 2.19
C TYR A 176 -16.07 9.41 1.09
N HIS A 177 -17.23 10.00 1.39
CA HIS A 177 -17.99 10.79 0.42
C HIS A 177 -17.19 11.99 -0.08
N ASN A 178 -16.56 12.74 0.82
CA ASN A 178 -15.75 13.90 0.44
C ASN A 178 -14.52 13.51 -0.41
N LYS A 179 -13.85 12.41 -0.05
CA LYS A 179 -12.66 11.91 -0.74
C LYS A 179 -12.98 11.28 -2.09
N SER A 180 -14.10 10.57 -2.19
CA SER A 180 -14.63 10.00 -3.44
C SER A 180 -15.03 11.10 -4.43
N VAL A 181 -15.75 12.13 -3.98
CA VAL A 181 -16.12 13.27 -4.83
C VAL A 181 -14.88 14.02 -5.34
N MET A 182 -13.89 14.25 -4.47
CA MET A 182 -12.64 14.91 -4.88
C MET A 182 -11.85 14.09 -5.90
N THR A 183 -11.75 12.78 -5.71
CA THR A 183 -11.04 11.88 -6.64
C THR A 183 -11.77 11.81 -7.99
N PHE A 184 -13.09 11.71 -7.98
CA PHE A 184 -13.91 11.73 -9.20
C PHE A 184 -13.77 13.05 -9.99
N LEU A 185 -13.74 14.18 -9.28
CA LEU A 185 -13.52 15.48 -9.92
C LEU A 185 -12.12 15.58 -10.51
N GLN A 186 -11.08 15.11 -9.82
CA GLN A 186 -9.71 15.11 -10.33
C GLN A 186 -9.56 14.26 -11.60
N GLU A 187 -10.22 13.10 -11.66
CA GLU A 187 -10.25 12.27 -12.87
C GLU A 187 -10.96 12.97 -14.03
N LYS A 188 -12.11 13.59 -13.79
CA LYS A 188 -12.83 14.36 -14.81
C LYS A 188 -12.01 15.55 -15.31
N TYR A 189 -11.26 16.23 -14.45
CA TYR A 189 -10.38 17.32 -14.90
C TYR A 189 -9.22 16.83 -15.76
N LYS A 190 -8.61 15.68 -15.45
CA LYS A 190 -7.55 15.09 -16.27
C LYS A 190 -8.05 14.65 -17.65
N GLU A 191 -9.24 14.03 -17.70
CA GLU A 191 -9.80 13.50 -18.93
C GLU A 191 -10.32 14.61 -19.86
N TYR A 192 -11.03 15.61 -19.33
CA TYR A 192 -11.64 16.68 -20.14
C TYR A 192 -10.75 17.92 -20.33
N GLY A 193 -9.79 18.16 -19.44
CA GLY A 193 -8.91 19.33 -19.53
C GLY A 193 -8.11 19.38 -20.84
N VAL A 194 -7.67 18.21 -21.32
CA VAL A 194 -6.95 18.09 -22.60
C VAL A 194 -7.84 18.44 -23.79
N TRP A 195 -9.10 17.98 -23.79
CA TRP A 195 -10.05 18.27 -24.87
C TRP A 195 -10.45 19.75 -24.92
N VAL A 196 -10.66 20.39 -23.76
CA VAL A 196 -10.95 21.83 -23.68
C VAL A 196 -9.77 22.64 -24.23
N PHE A 197 -8.53 22.28 -23.87
CA PHE A 197 -7.34 22.95 -24.38
C PHE A 197 -7.23 22.85 -25.91
N ILE A 198 -7.43 21.64 -26.47
CA ILE A 198 -7.44 21.43 -27.93
C ILE A 198 -8.52 22.27 -28.61
N ALA A 199 -9.74 22.30 -28.05
CA ALA A 199 -10.84 23.08 -28.61
C ALA A 199 -10.52 24.59 -28.65
N VAL A 200 -9.89 25.12 -27.59
CA VAL A 200 -9.47 26.54 -27.54
C VAL A 200 -8.39 26.83 -28.59
N VAL A 201 -7.39 25.97 -28.74
CA VAL A 201 -6.33 26.14 -29.74
C VAL A 201 -6.91 26.14 -31.17
N VAL A 202 -7.80 25.20 -31.47
CA VAL A 202 -8.49 25.13 -32.77
C VAL A 202 -9.32 26.40 -33.00
N PHE A 203 -10.03 26.89 -31.99
CA PHE A 203 -10.84 28.10 -32.10
C PHE A 203 -9.97 29.35 -32.37
N VAL A 204 -8.83 29.49 -31.70
CA VAL A 204 -7.88 30.60 -31.92
C VAL A 204 -7.29 30.53 -33.33
N LEU A 205 -6.92 29.34 -33.81
CA LEU A 205 -6.42 29.15 -35.18
C LEU A 205 -7.49 29.53 -36.21
N PHE A 206 -8.74 29.13 -35.98
CA PHE A 206 -9.86 29.47 -36.87
C PHE A 206 -10.12 30.99 -36.91
N TYR A 207 -10.07 31.65 -35.75
CA TYR A 207 -10.21 33.11 -35.66
C TYR A 207 -9.13 33.85 -36.46
N PHE A 208 -7.87 33.41 -36.37
CA PHE A 208 -6.77 33.99 -37.14
C PHE A 208 -6.90 33.74 -38.65
N PHE A 209 -7.45 32.61 -39.07
CA PHE A 209 -7.67 32.29 -40.49
C PHE A 209 -8.81 33.11 -41.10
N VAL A 210 -9.90 33.37 -40.36
CA VAL A 210 -11.06 34.13 -40.87
C VAL A 210 -10.81 35.64 -40.91
N LYS A 211 -9.89 36.15 -40.09
CA LYS A 211 -9.56 37.58 -40.03
C LYS A 211 -8.52 38.02 -41.08
N ARG A 212 -7.92 37.08 -41.81
CA ARG A 212 -6.96 37.35 -42.89
C ARG A 212 -7.66 37.28 -44.24
#